data_AF-A0A2N9W434-F1
#
_entry.id   AF-A0A2N9W434-F1
#
_cell.length_a   1.000
_cell.length_b   1.000
_cell.length_c   1.000
_cell.angle_alpha   90.00
_cell.angle_beta   90.00
_cell.angle_gamma   90.00
#
_symmetry.space_group_name_H-M   'P 1'
#
loop_
_entity.id
_entity.type
_entity.pdbx_description
1 polymer ?
#
loop_
_entity_poly.entity_id
_entity_poly.type
_entity_poly.pdbx_seq_one_letter_code
_entity_poly.pdbx_strand_id
1 'polypeptide(L)'
;MKPPGLVIATCFAALAYAGFLASQSPVPPVQTVEAFVLPDRPIALTEDMVTRFLYGFAPVAATVKELDGKGEAEQRTAILDKKAAEFGFANFADWVDTTNTIMVTYHWLTHPDPRQEVEKAISSIPAMANLSDKEKTDMIEGLKAGLARVENAKPTPANMAIVQRHLRTLKPFYELWAPPSQ
;
A
#
# COMPACT_ATOMS: atom_id res chain seq x y z
N MET A 1 25.98 -14.20 -22.35
CA MET A 1 25.50 -12.84 -22.01
C MET A 1 24.01 -12.94 -21.70
N LYS A 2 23.57 -12.37 -20.57
CA LYS A 2 22.23 -12.53 -19.94
C LYS A 2 21.09 -11.88 -20.77
N PRO A 3 19.84 -12.37 -20.65
CA PRO A 3 18.68 -11.77 -21.31
C PRO A 3 18.15 -10.54 -20.53
N PRO A 4 17.49 -9.57 -21.20
CA PRO A 4 16.61 -8.62 -20.53
C PRO A 4 15.30 -9.36 -20.17
N GLY A 5 14.72 -9.27 -18.99
CA GLY A 5 14.70 -8.14 -18.07
C GLY A 5 13.24 -7.87 -17.76
N LEU A 6 12.74 -8.64 -16.79
CA LEU A 6 11.42 -8.65 -16.17
C LEU A 6 10.79 -7.24 -16.03
N VAL A 7 9.67 -6.97 -16.70
CA VAL A 7 8.83 -5.79 -16.47
C VAL A 7 7.73 -6.17 -15.49
N ILE A 8 7.91 -5.87 -14.21
CA ILE A 8 6.85 -6.01 -13.19
C ILE A 8 6.83 -4.75 -12.31
N ALA A 9 5.60 -4.28 -12.08
CA ALA A 9 5.14 -3.41 -11.00
C ALA A 9 5.47 -1.90 -11.05
N THR A 10 4.49 -1.13 -11.53
CA THR A 10 4.16 0.21 -10.99
C THR A 10 2.68 0.47 -11.27
N CYS A 11 1.78 0.07 -10.36
CA CYS A 11 0.34 0.37 -10.50
C CYS A 11 -0.33 0.92 -9.24
N PHE A 12 0.41 1.21 -8.17
CA PHE A 12 -0.17 1.87 -6.99
C PHE A 12 0.07 3.38 -6.93
N ALA A 13 0.78 3.94 -7.91
CA ALA A 13 0.81 5.39 -8.11
C ALA A 13 -0.42 5.93 -8.85
N ALA A 14 -1.21 5.09 -9.54
CA ALA A 14 -2.18 5.59 -10.53
C ALA A 14 -3.51 6.11 -9.96
N LEU A 15 -3.93 5.72 -8.75
CA LEU A 15 -5.20 6.20 -8.18
C LEU A 15 -5.05 7.47 -7.32
N ALA A 16 -3.82 7.85 -6.97
CA ALA A 16 -3.53 9.16 -6.36
C ALA A 16 -3.11 10.23 -7.40
N TYR A 17 -2.82 9.86 -8.65
CA TYR A 17 -2.17 10.75 -9.62
C TYR A 17 -3.11 11.50 -10.58
N ALA A 18 -4.36 11.07 -10.74
CA ALA A 18 -5.28 11.73 -11.68
C ALA A 18 -5.84 13.07 -11.16
N GLY A 19 -5.90 13.28 -9.84
CA GLY A 19 -6.35 14.55 -9.24
C GLY A 19 -5.24 15.58 -8.98
N PHE A 20 -3.97 15.15 -8.97
CA PHE A 20 -2.85 15.97 -8.47
C PHE A 20 -2.09 16.76 -9.56
N LEU A 21 -2.31 16.47 -10.84
CA LEU A 21 -1.61 17.16 -11.93
C LEU A 21 -2.20 18.54 -12.31
N ALA A 22 -3.29 18.98 -11.69
CA ALA A 22 -3.91 20.27 -12.00
C ALA A 22 -3.47 21.43 -11.08
N SER A 23 -2.65 21.21 -10.04
CA SER A 23 -2.41 22.25 -9.02
C SER A 23 -1.04 22.19 -8.31
N GLN A 24 0.07 21.98 -9.03
CA GLN A 24 1.38 21.97 -8.37
C GLN A 24 1.96 23.39 -8.16
N SER A 25 2.12 23.76 -6.89
CA SER A 25 3.31 24.43 -6.39
C SER A 25 4.21 23.37 -5.71
N PRO A 26 5.55 23.54 -5.68
CA PRO A 26 6.47 22.44 -5.37
C PRO A 26 6.38 22.00 -3.90
N VAL A 27 6.23 20.70 -3.69
CA VAL A 27 6.12 20.06 -2.36
C VAL A 27 7.52 19.79 -1.79
N PRO A 28 7.82 20.17 -0.53
CA PRO A 28 9.08 19.85 0.15
C PRO A 28 9.22 18.34 0.45
N PRO A 29 10.43 17.82 0.73
CA PRO A 29 10.70 16.38 0.70
C PRO A 29 9.96 15.63 1.81
N VAL A 30 9.00 14.78 1.40
CA VAL A 30 8.29 13.85 2.30
C VAL A 30 9.18 12.62 2.49
N GLN A 31 9.46 12.28 3.75
CA GLN A 31 10.18 11.06 4.15
C GLN A 31 9.34 9.84 3.75
N THR A 32 9.67 9.22 2.61
CA THR A 32 9.08 7.96 2.17
C THR A 32 9.71 6.80 2.93
N VAL A 33 9.00 6.28 3.92
CA VAL A 33 9.10 4.85 4.23
C VAL A 33 8.82 4.10 2.92
N GLU A 34 9.63 3.10 2.58
CA GLU A 34 9.55 2.33 1.33
C GLU A 34 8.10 2.11 0.89
N ALA A 35 7.82 2.45 -0.37
CA ALA A 35 6.49 2.46 -0.95
C ALA A 35 5.75 1.16 -0.66
N PHE A 36 4.76 1.24 0.22
CA PHE A 36 3.92 0.12 0.58
C PHE A 36 3.25 -0.47 -0.68
N VAL A 37 3.55 -1.73 -0.97
CA VAL A 37 3.05 -2.46 -2.14
C VAL A 37 1.75 -3.14 -1.75
N LEU A 38 0.73 -3.18 -2.63
CA LEU A 38 -0.40 -4.07 -2.36
C LEU A 38 0.13 -5.49 -2.25
N PRO A 39 -0.29 -6.25 -1.22
CA PRO A 39 0.18 -7.60 -1.07
C PRO A 39 -0.25 -8.40 -2.30
N ASP A 40 0.70 -9.05 -2.97
CA ASP A 40 0.41 -9.96 -4.08
C ASP A 40 -0.57 -11.07 -3.65
N ARG A 41 -0.55 -11.42 -2.34
CA ARG A 41 -1.59 -12.19 -1.66
C ARG A 41 -1.76 -11.70 -0.23
N PRO A 42 -2.93 -11.20 0.18
CA PRO A 42 -3.18 -10.91 1.59
C PRO A 42 -3.08 -12.19 2.42
N ILE A 43 -2.32 -12.14 3.52
CA ILE A 43 -2.20 -13.28 4.43
C ILE A 43 -3.48 -13.46 5.25
N ALA A 44 -3.74 -14.68 5.72
CA ALA A 44 -4.86 -14.91 6.63
C ALA A 44 -4.51 -14.33 8.01
N LEU A 45 -5.20 -13.25 8.41
CA LEU A 45 -4.96 -12.60 9.69
C LEU A 45 -5.50 -13.43 10.86
N THR A 46 -4.85 -13.28 12.00
CA THR A 46 -5.32 -13.76 13.30
C THR A 46 -5.32 -12.61 14.31
N GLU A 47 -6.06 -12.75 15.42
CA GLU A 47 -6.06 -11.76 16.52
C GLU A 47 -4.66 -11.56 17.13
N ASP A 48 -3.92 -12.66 17.22
CA ASP A 48 -2.56 -12.64 17.74
C ASP A 48 -1.61 -11.89 16.79
N MET A 49 -1.76 -12.02 15.47
CA MET A 49 -1.00 -11.23 14.50
C MET A 49 -1.25 -9.72 14.63
N VAL A 50 -2.50 -9.29 14.84
CA VAL A 50 -2.80 -7.86 15.08
C VAL A 50 -2.16 -7.40 16.39
N THR A 51 -2.18 -8.24 17.43
CA THR A 51 -1.53 -7.94 18.70
C THR A 51 -0.03 -7.76 18.54
N ARG A 52 0.65 -8.72 17.89
CA ARG A 52 2.08 -8.65 17.56
C ARG A 52 2.42 -7.42 16.73
N PHE A 53 1.57 -7.06 15.76
CA PHE A 53 1.71 -5.84 14.98
C PHE A 53 1.67 -4.60 15.87
N LEU A 54 0.68 -4.46 16.75
CA LEU A 54 0.54 -3.30 17.63
C LEU A 54 1.75 -3.09 18.55
N TYR A 55 2.36 -4.17 19.05
CA TYR A 55 3.58 -4.10 19.88
C TYR A 55 4.85 -3.91 19.04
N GLY A 56 4.93 -4.56 17.88
CA GLY A 56 6.15 -4.62 17.06
C GLY A 56 6.33 -3.49 16.05
N PHE A 57 5.27 -2.78 15.67
CA PHE A 57 5.34 -1.81 14.58
C PHE A 57 6.39 -0.72 14.80
N ALA A 58 6.26 0.05 15.90
CA ALA A 58 7.17 1.17 16.18
C ALA A 58 8.65 0.74 16.30
N PRO A 59 9.02 -0.29 17.08
CA PRO A 59 10.41 -0.70 17.20
C PRO A 59 11.00 -1.28 15.92
N VAL A 60 10.24 -2.05 15.13
CA VAL A 60 10.73 -2.57 13.83
C VAL A 60 10.87 -1.43 12.82
N ALA A 61 9.89 -0.53 12.71
CA ALA A 61 9.95 0.63 11.81
C ALA A 61 11.10 1.60 12.16
N ALA A 62 11.41 1.78 13.46
CA ALA A 62 12.57 2.55 13.90
C ALA A 62 13.88 1.93 13.40
N THR A 63 14.03 0.60 13.53
CA THR A 63 15.22 -0.10 13.02
C THR A 63 15.33 -0.03 11.50
N VAL A 64 14.22 -0.10 10.75
CA VAL A 64 14.21 0.17 9.30
C VAL A 64 14.80 1.54 8.99
N LYS A 65 14.32 2.59 9.68
CA LYS A 65 14.81 3.96 9.50
C LYS A 65 16.28 4.14 9.88
N GLU A 66 16.74 3.45 10.92
CA GLU A 66 18.13 3.51 11.36
C GLU A 66 19.10 2.90 10.35
N LEU A 67 18.67 1.84 9.65
CA LEU A 67 19.45 1.10 8.68
C LEU A 67 19.37 1.65 7.26
N ASP A 68 18.43 2.56 6.99
CA ASP A 68 18.28 3.17 5.66
C ASP A 68 19.60 3.80 5.18
N GLY A 69 20.05 3.37 4.00
CA GLY A 69 21.32 3.77 3.40
C GLY A 69 22.61 3.31 4.11
N LYS A 70 22.54 2.40 5.10
CA LYS A 70 23.73 1.95 5.87
C LYS A 70 24.06 0.47 5.66
N GLY A 71 25.36 0.17 5.53
CA GLY A 71 25.90 -1.20 5.48
C GLY A 71 25.55 -2.00 4.22
N GLU A 72 25.86 -3.29 4.24
CA GLU A 72 25.52 -4.23 3.16
C GLU A 72 24.07 -4.71 3.27
N ALA A 73 23.42 -4.99 2.14
CA ALA A 73 22.01 -5.38 2.09
C ALA A 73 21.71 -6.63 2.93
N GLU A 74 22.54 -7.67 2.84
CA GLU A 74 22.37 -8.91 3.59
C GLU A 74 22.45 -8.69 5.10
N GLN A 75 23.34 -7.80 5.54
CA GLN A 75 23.48 -7.45 6.96
C GLN A 75 22.26 -6.70 7.47
N ARG A 76 21.72 -5.74 6.69
CA ARG A 76 20.48 -5.05 7.03
C ARG A 76 19.32 -6.03 7.18
N THR A 77 19.15 -6.94 6.22
CA THR A 77 18.08 -7.95 6.27
C THR A 77 18.21 -8.83 7.51
N ALA A 78 19.42 -9.32 7.84
CA ALA A 78 19.62 -10.13 9.03
C ALA A 78 19.30 -9.39 10.34
N ILE A 79 19.62 -8.10 10.43
CA ILE A 79 19.27 -7.27 11.59
C ILE A 79 17.74 -7.09 11.68
N LEU A 80 17.09 -6.81 10.56
CA LEU A 80 15.63 -6.64 10.50
C LEU A 80 14.89 -7.94 10.82
N ASP A 81 15.36 -9.08 10.31
CA ASP A 81 14.78 -10.40 10.59
C ASP A 81 14.86 -10.71 12.08
N LYS A 82 16.03 -10.48 12.69
CA LYS A 82 16.19 -10.64 14.13
C LYS A 82 15.26 -9.70 14.89
N LYS A 83 15.15 -8.44 14.45
CA LYS A 83 14.30 -7.45 15.11
C LYS A 83 12.83 -7.81 15.04
N ALA A 84 12.34 -8.28 13.89
CA ALA A 84 10.98 -8.74 13.70
C ALA A 84 10.70 -9.99 14.57
N ALA A 85 11.66 -10.91 14.68
CA ALA A 85 11.53 -12.10 15.52
C ALA A 85 11.37 -11.80 17.02
N GLU A 86 11.93 -10.68 17.53
CA GLU A 86 11.71 -10.21 18.91
C GLU A 86 10.22 -9.95 19.22
N PHE A 87 9.40 -9.68 18.21
CA PHE A 87 7.97 -9.41 18.34
C PHE A 87 7.09 -10.56 17.83
N GLY A 88 7.68 -11.74 17.62
CA GLY A 88 6.95 -12.95 17.25
C GLY A 88 6.63 -13.08 15.75
N PHE A 89 7.29 -12.32 14.89
CA PHE A 89 7.24 -12.54 13.43
C PHE A 89 8.28 -13.58 13.02
N ALA A 90 8.03 -14.31 11.93
CA ALA A 90 9.01 -15.29 11.44
C ALA A 90 10.31 -14.64 10.95
N ASN A 91 10.20 -13.48 10.31
CA ASN A 91 11.27 -12.65 9.77
C ASN A 91 10.72 -11.26 9.41
N PHE A 92 11.54 -10.40 8.81
CA PHE A 92 11.10 -9.06 8.42
C PHE A 92 10.04 -9.08 7.32
N ALA A 93 10.13 -10.03 6.37
CA ALA A 93 9.12 -10.16 5.32
C ALA A 93 7.72 -10.49 5.87
N ASP A 94 7.64 -11.39 6.86
CA ASP A 94 6.38 -11.71 7.57
C ASP A 94 5.79 -10.48 8.29
N TRP A 95 6.65 -9.64 8.88
CA TRP A 95 6.23 -8.37 9.48
C TRP A 95 5.69 -7.39 8.42
N VAL A 96 6.34 -7.29 7.26
CA VAL A 96 5.89 -6.45 6.14
C VAL A 96 4.55 -6.95 5.59
N ASP A 97 4.41 -8.24 5.33
CA ASP A 97 3.19 -8.85 4.80
C ASP A 97 2.01 -8.68 5.76
N THR A 98 2.25 -8.88 7.06
CA THR A 98 1.26 -8.63 8.11
C THR A 98 0.85 -7.16 8.14
N THR A 99 1.83 -6.24 8.15
CA THR A 99 1.57 -4.79 8.16
C THR A 99 0.76 -4.36 6.95
N ASN A 100 1.17 -4.76 5.74
CA ASN A 100 0.47 -4.42 4.50
C ASN A 100 -0.95 -4.99 4.49
N THR A 101 -1.13 -6.24 4.93
CA THR A 101 -2.46 -6.85 4.99
C THR A 101 -3.39 -6.10 5.95
N ILE A 102 -2.89 -5.69 7.13
CA ILE A 102 -3.69 -4.92 8.10
C ILE A 102 -4.03 -3.53 7.54
N MET A 103 -3.05 -2.79 7.00
CA MET A 103 -3.26 -1.43 6.49
C MET A 103 -4.19 -1.39 5.26
N VAL A 104 -4.00 -2.31 4.31
CA VAL A 104 -4.89 -2.45 3.15
C VAL A 104 -6.30 -2.84 3.62
N THR A 105 -6.43 -3.78 4.55
CA THR A 105 -7.74 -4.16 5.08
C THR A 105 -8.43 -2.98 5.78
N TYR A 106 -7.67 -2.20 6.55
CA TYR A 106 -8.19 -0.97 7.15
C TYR A 106 -8.69 -0.01 6.07
N HIS A 107 -7.90 0.24 5.02
CA HIS A 107 -8.27 1.12 3.91
C HIS A 107 -9.63 0.72 3.32
N TRP A 108 -9.80 -0.56 2.99
CA TRP A 108 -11.05 -1.11 2.43
C TRP A 108 -12.26 -0.96 3.38
N LEU A 109 -12.05 -0.97 4.69
CA LEU A 109 -13.13 -0.84 5.67
C LEU A 109 -13.57 0.61 5.90
N THR A 110 -12.68 1.58 5.65
CA THR A 110 -12.93 2.99 6.00
C THR A 110 -13.06 3.93 4.81
N HIS A 111 -12.90 3.44 3.58
CA HIS A 111 -13.00 4.24 2.35
C HIS A 111 -14.13 3.71 1.46
N PRO A 112 -14.64 4.55 0.53
CA PRO A 112 -15.60 4.10 -0.48
C PRO A 112 -15.11 2.90 -1.28
N ASP A 113 -16.04 2.09 -1.81
CA ASP A 113 -15.70 0.98 -2.69
C ASP A 113 -14.93 1.54 -3.91
N PRO A 114 -13.69 1.08 -4.18
CA PRO A 114 -12.88 1.59 -5.28
C PRO A 114 -13.55 1.45 -6.65
N ARG A 115 -14.52 0.53 -6.79
CA ARG A 115 -15.34 0.44 -8.01
C ARG A 115 -16.14 1.72 -8.26
N GLN A 116 -16.75 2.29 -7.23
CA GLN A 116 -17.57 3.49 -7.39
C GLN A 116 -16.72 4.69 -7.81
N GLU A 117 -15.52 4.84 -7.23
CA GLU A 117 -14.60 5.91 -7.59
C GLU A 117 -14.06 5.74 -9.01
N VAL A 118 -13.72 4.52 -9.42
CA VAL A 118 -13.27 4.23 -10.79
C VAL A 118 -14.39 4.42 -11.81
N GLU A 119 -15.61 3.95 -11.53
CA GLU A 119 -16.77 4.16 -12.40
C GLU A 119 -17.08 5.64 -12.58
N LYS A 120 -17.05 6.41 -11.50
CA LYS A 120 -17.20 7.87 -11.53
C LYS A 120 -16.11 8.51 -12.38
N ALA A 121 -14.84 8.13 -12.18
CA ALA A 121 -13.74 8.63 -12.99
C ALA A 121 -13.94 8.32 -14.47
N ILE A 122 -14.23 7.05 -14.82
CA ILE A 122 -14.49 6.62 -16.20
C ILE A 122 -15.63 7.41 -16.84
N SER A 123 -16.72 7.66 -16.10
CA SER A 123 -17.87 8.41 -16.61
C SER A 123 -17.55 9.87 -16.95
N SER A 124 -16.51 10.44 -16.34
CA SER A 124 -16.10 11.84 -16.57
C SER A 124 -15.18 12.01 -17.79
N ILE A 125 -14.47 10.95 -18.19
CA ILE A 125 -13.45 10.99 -19.27
C ILE A 125 -14.01 11.47 -20.62
N PRO A 126 -15.21 11.04 -21.08
CA PRO A 126 -15.75 11.50 -22.35
C PRO A 126 -15.87 13.03 -22.46
N ALA A 127 -16.16 13.71 -21.35
CA ALA A 127 -16.33 15.16 -21.27
C ALA A 127 -15.00 15.95 -21.27
N MET A 128 -13.85 15.27 -21.19
CA MET A 128 -12.54 15.92 -21.21
C MET A 128 -12.20 16.37 -22.64
N ALA A 129 -12.39 17.67 -22.93
CA ALA A 129 -12.19 18.24 -24.27
C ALA A 129 -10.71 18.35 -24.68
N ASN A 130 -9.78 18.27 -23.72
CA ASN A 130 -8.34 18.37 -23.93
C ASN A 130 -7.67 17.04 -24.30
N LEU A 131 -8.44 15.94 -24.40
CA LEU A 131 -7.93 14.62 -24.73
C LEU A 131 -8.46 14.16 -26.08
N SER A 132 -7.58 13.53 -26.86
CA SER A 132 -7.95 12.76 -28.05
C SER A 132 -8.74 11.51 -27.68
N ASP A 133 -9.47 10.95 -28.64
CA ASP A 133 -10.22 9.70 -28.43
C ASP A 133 -9.32 8.53 -28.03
N LYS A 134 -8.09 8.51 -28.54
CA LYS A 134 -7.09 7.51 -28.17
C LYS A 134 -6.68 7.66 -26.70
N GLU A 135 -6.36 8.87 -26.24
CA GLU A 135 -5.98 9.13 -24.85
C GLU A 135 -7.12 8.82 -23.88
N LYS A 136 -8.36 9.13 -24.26
CA LYS A 136 -9.55 8.77 -23.48
C LYS A 136 -9.67 7.25 -23.33
N THR A 137 -9.47 6.51 -24.42
CA THR A 137 -9.52 5.04 -24.41
C THR A 137 -8.43 4.46 -23.54
N ASP A 138 -7.18 4.88 -23.77
CA ASP A 138 -6.01 4.41 -23.02
C ASP A 138 -6.16 4.70 -21.51
N MET A 139 -6.75 5.85 -21.14
CA MET A 139 -7.02 6.18 -19.73
C MET A 139 -8.13 5.33 -19.11
N ILE A 140 -9.23 5.07 -19.83
CA ILE A 140 -10.29 4.17 -19.36
C ILE A 140 -9.76 2.75 -19.15
N GLU A 141 -8.97 2.24 -20.09
CA GLU A 141 -8.33 0.92 -19.98
C GLU A 141 -7.36 0.86 -18.80
N GLY A 142 -6.55 1.91 -18.60
CA GLY A 142 -5.66 2.04 -17.46
C GLY A 142 -6.39 1.99 -16.12
N LEU A 143 -7.51 2.73 -16.00
CA LEU A 143 -8.35 2.72 -14.79
C LEU A 143 -8.96 1.33 -14.53
N LYS A 144 -9.46 0.65 -15.56
CA LYS A 144 -10.00 -0.71 -15.44
C LYS A 144 -8.93 -1.73 -15.04
N ALA A 145 -7.74 -1.64 -15.63
CA ALA A 145 -6.61 -2.51 -15.29
C ALA A 145 -6.12 -2.26 -13.86
N GLY A 146 -6.11 -0.99 -13.42
CA GLY A 146 -5.82 -0.61 -12.04
C GLY A 146 -6.85 -1.19 -11.07
N LEU A 147 -8.15 -1.05 -11.36
CA LEU A 147 -9.24 -1.61 -10.56
C LEU A 147 -9.12 -3.11 -10.40
N ALA A 148 -8.85 -3.85 -11.49
CA ALA A 148 -8.68 -5.31 -11.43
C ALA A 148 -7.55 -5.72 -10.47
N ARG A 149 -6.45 -4.96 -10.41
CA ARG A 149 -5.36 -5.21 -9.46
C ARG A 149 -5.78 -4.93 -8.02
N VAL A 150 -6.51 -3.85 -7.78
CA VAL A 150 -7.05 -3.51 -6.46
C VAL A 150 -8.04 -4.58 -6.00
N GLU A 151 -8.94 -5.03 -6.86
CA GLU A 151 -9.91 -6.09 -6.55
C GLU A 151 -9.24 -7.43 -6.24
N ASN A 152 -8.14 -7.77 -6.92
CA ASN A 152 -7.35 -8.97 -6.59
C ASN A 152 -6.72 -8.90 -5.19
N ALA A 153 -6.43 -7.69 -4.70
CA ALA A 153 -5.94 -7.45 -3.35
C ALA A 153 -7.06 -7.24 -2.33
N LYS A 154 -8.32 -7.48 -2.69
CA LYS A 154 -9.45 -7.32 -1.78
C LYS A 154 -9.29 -8.25 -0.57
N PRO A 155 -9.34 -7.71 0.65
CA PRO A 155 -9.26 -8.51 1.86
C PRO A 155 -10.39 -9.54 1.96
N THR A 156 -10.08 -10.69 2.55
CA THR A 156 -11.10 -11.70 2.85
C THR A 156 -12.10 -11.18 3.88
N PRO A 157 -13.34 -11.69 3.91
CA PRO A 157 -14.30 -11.36 4.97
C PRO A 157 -13.78 -11.64 6.38
N ALA A 158 -12.97 -12.68 6.55
CA ALA A 158 -12.34 -13.00 7.83
C ALA A 158 -11.33 -11.93 8.28
N ASN A 159 -10.45 -11.48 7.37
CA ASN A 159 -9.51 -10.40 7.65
C ASN A 159 -10.26 -9.09 7.97
N MET A 160 -11.30 -8.77 7.20
CA MET A 160 -12.15 -7.60 7.44
C MET A 160 -12.76 -7.65 8.83
N ALA A 161 -13.32 -8.80 9.25
CA ALA A 161 -13.92 -8.94 10.58
C ALA A 161 -12.92 -8.75 11.73
N ILE A 162 -11.67 -9.20 11.56
CA ILE A 162 -10.61 -8.99 12.54
C ILE A 162 -10.24 -7.50 12.61
N VAL A 163 -9.90 -6.88 11.48
CA VAL A 163 -9.46 -5.48 11.45
C VAL A 163 -10.58 -4.52 11.88
N GLN A 164 -11.84 -4.86 11.56
CA GLN A 164 -13.01 -4.08 11.99
C GLN A 164 -13.10 -3.95 13.52
N ARG A 165 -12.70 -4.97 14.28
CA ARG A 165 -12.67 -4.92 15.76
C ARG A 165 -11.60 -3.97 16.31
N HIS A 166 -10.57 -3.67 15.51
CA HIS A 166 -9.40 -2.89 15.91
C HIS A 166 -9.28 -1.52 15.26
N LEU A 167 -10.28 -1.06 14.49
CA LEU A 167 -10.21 0.20 13.72
C LEU A 167 -9.71 1.38 14.56
N ARG A 168 -10.26 1.56 15.77
CA ARG A 168 -9.84 2.67 16.63
C ARG A 168 -8.35 2.60 17.00
N THR A 169 -7.86 1.41 17.30
CA THR A 169 -6.47 1.16 17.70
C THR A 169 -5.52 1.25 16.51
N LEU A 170 -5.98 0.85 15.32
CA LEU A 170 -5.19 0.84 14.09
C LEU A 170 -5.12 2.20 13.40
N LYS A 171 -6.07 3.11 13.67
CA LYS A 171 -6.14 4.43 13.05
C LYS A 171 -4.82 5.22 13.06
N PRO A 172 -4.07 5.35 14.17
CA PRO A 172 -2.82 6.11 14.17
C PRO A 172 -1.75 5.49 13.25
N PHE A 173 -1.71 4.17 13.14
CA PHE A 173 -0.79 3.47 12.24
C PHE A 173 -1.17 3.67 10.78
N TYR A 174 -2.48 3.66 10.51
CA TYR A 174 -3.01 3.94 9.18
C TYR A 174 -2.72 5.39 8.75
N GLU A 175 -2.84 6.37 9.64
CA GLU A 175 -2.51 7.78 9.34
C GLU A 175 -1.01 8.00 9.08
N LEU A 176 -0.14 7.15 9.64
CA LEU A 176 1.29 7.12 9.28
C LEU A 176 1.52 6.49 7.90
N TRP A 177 0.71 5.49 7.56
CA TRP A 177 0.80 4.73 6.30
C TRP A 177 0.25 5.51 5.09
N ALA A 178 -0.94 6.09 5.23
CA ALA A 178 -1.58 6.97 4.26
C ALA A 178 -1.98 8.28 4.96
N PRO A 179 -1.04 9.24 5.07
CA PRO A 179 -1.33 10.54 5.64
C PRO A 179 -2.52 11.19 4.93
N PRO A 180 -3.42 11.88 5.67
CA PRO A 180 -4.50 12.61 5.03
C PRO A 180 -3.92 13.62 4.05
N SER A 181 -4.52 13.69 2.86
CA SER A 181 -4.22 14.74 1.88
C SER A 181 -4.46 16.11 2.52
N GLN A 182 -3.41 16.93 2.56
CA GLN A 182 -3.47 18.32 3.03
C GLN A 182 -4.18 19.21 2.01
#